data_AF-A0A7S4VWN2-F1
#
_entry.id   AF-A0A7S4VWN2-F1
#
_cell.length_a   1.000
_cell.length_b   1.000
_cell.length_c   1.000
_cell.angle_alpha   90.00
_cell.angle_beta   90.00
_cell.angle_gamma   90.00
#
_symmetry.space_group_name_H-M   'P 1'
#
loop_
_entity.id
_entity.type
_entity.pdbx_description
1 polymer ?
#
loop_
_entity_poly.entity_id
_entity_poly.type
_entity_poly.pdbx_seq_one_letter_code
_entity_poly.pdbx_strand_id
1 'polypeptide(L)'
;MKTVDSTNKLDLDKTWHEKLRQEFRSARITDEEMCNAMKRARDELSFFADPHTSVALSAAEKLGYRLFQPLGDEEESSIGTAPVVAIMATASPCKFEETVTVALGKDGWDDYFEKSFPENAKDLLDTEEMPPTLYRWDKDMALDDVQKVWEHHSREIIRTKFDCQVG
;
A
#
# COMPACT_ATOMS: atom_id res chain seq x y z
N MET A 1 -5.12 19.10 -19.67
CA MET A 1 -4.23 19.38 -18.52
C MET A 1 -3.55 20.74 -18.55
N LYS A 2 -3.48 21.47 -19.69
CA LYS A 2 -2.83 22.81 -19.80
C LYS A 2 -3.06 23.79 -18.63
N THR A 3 -4.27 23.84 -18.08
CA THR A 3 -4.57 24.68 -16.90
C THR A 3 -3.76 24.26 -15.69
N VAL A 4 -3.80 22.96 -15.32
CA VAL A 4 -3.00 22.40 -14.21
C VAL A 4 -1.53 22.67 -14.42
N ASP A 5 -1.02 22.48 -15.65
CA ASP A 5 0.40 22.70 -15.97
C ASP A 5 0.84 24.15 -15.72
N SER A 6 -0.08 25.11 -15.85
CA SER A 6 0.18 26.53 -15.67
C SER A 6 -0.15 27.08 -14.27
N THR A 7 -1.10 26.48 -13.56
CA THR A 7 -1.63 27.02 -12.29
C THR A 7 -1.46 26.09 -11.09
N ASN A 8 -1.01 24.85 -11.32
CA ASN A 8 -1.02 23.76 -10.35
C ASN A 8 -2.41 23.47 -9.74
N LYS A 9 -3.48 23.90 -10.41
CA LYS A 9 -4.84 23.81 -9.89
C LYS A 9 -5.85 23.62 -11.02
N LEU A 10 -6.89 22.84 -10.74
CA LEU A 10 -8.09 22.80 -11.56
C LEU A 10 -9.31 22.90 -10.66
N ASP A 11 -10.12 23.94 -10.85
CA ASP A 11 -11.42 24.05 -10.22
C ASP A 11 -12.45 23.34 -11.10
N LEU A 12 -13.16 22.36 -10.54
CA LEU A 12 -14.24 21.67 -11.23
C LEU A 12 -15.50 22.54 -11.23
N ASP A 13 -16.27 22.50 -12.32
CA ASP A 13 -17.60 23.08 -12.31
C ASP A 13 -18.53 22.35 -11.33
N LYS A 14 -19.60 23.03 -10.93
CA LYS A 14 -20.54 22.53 -9.92
C LYS A 14 -21.17 21.19 -10.34
N THR A 15 -21.47 21.02 -11.64
CA THR A 15 -22.11 19.81 -12.16
C THR A 15 -21.22 18.59 -11.98
N TRP A 16 -19.92 18.70 -12.29
CA TRP A 16 -18.98 17.59 -12.05
C TRP A 16 -18.72 17.35 -10.57
N HIS A 17 -18.60 18.42 -9.78
CA HIS A 17 -18.40 18.30 -8.34
C HIS A 17 -19.58 17.59 -7.65
N GLU A 18 -20.81 17.90 -8.05
CA GLU A 18 -22.02 17.24 -7.53
C GLU A 18 -22.08 15.76 -7.94
N LYS A 19 -21.80 15.42 -9.20
CA LYS A 19 -21.73 14.02 -9.66
C LYS A 19 -20.70 13.21 -8.87
N LEU A 20 -19.50 13.74 -8.67
CA LEU A 20 -18.46 13.05 -7.92
C LEU A 20 -18.87 12.81 -6.46
N ARG A 21 -19.61 13.73 -5.83
CA ARG A 21 -20.08 13.57 -4.46
C ARG A 21 -21.23 12.57 -4.30
N GLN A 22 -21.93 12.23 -5.39
CA GLN A 22 -22.97 11.20 -5.39
C GLN A 22 -22.35 9.80 -5.40
N GLU A 23 -21.25 9.62 -6.15
CA GLU A 23 -20.61 8.31 -6.36
C GLU A 23 -19.44 8.05 -5.40
N PHE A 24 -18.71 9.09 -5.00
CA PHE A 24 -17.49 8.97 -4.21
C PHE A 24 -17.62 9.67 -2.86
N ARG A 25 -17.10 8.99 -1.85
CA ARG A 25 -16.90 9.53 -0.50
C ARG A 25 -15.41 9.45 -0.18
N SER A 26 -14.92 10.42 0.58
CA SER A 26 -13.52 10.46 0.99
C SER A 26 -13.42 10.87 2.46
N ALA A 27 -12.37 10.37 3.10
CA ALA A 27 -12.01 10.73 4.47
C ALA A 27 -10.50 10.92 4.53
N ARG A 28 -10.06 11.87 5.37
CA ARG A 28 -8.66 12.02 5.75
C ARG A 28 -8.45 11.34 7.09
N ILE A 29 -7.37 10.57 7.17
CA ILE A 29 -6.96 9.78 8.33
C ILE A 29 -5.64 10.33 8.84
N THR A 30 -5.55 10.52 10.16
CA THR A 30 -4.30 10.92 10.84
C THR A 30 -3.45 9.69 11.16
N ASP A 31 -2.18 9.90 11.47
CA ASP A 31 -1.27 8.83 11.87
C ASP A 31 -1.77 8.10 13.13
N GLU A 32 -2.40 8.83 14.07
CA GLU A 32 -3.02 8.25 15.27
C GLU A 32 -4.22 7.36 14.90
N GLU A 33 -5.11 7.84 14.04
CA GLU A 33 -6.26 7.06 13.55
C GLU A 33 -5.79 5.78 12.81
N MET A 34 -4.73 5.88 12.00
CA MET A 34 -4.10 4.76 11.31
C MET A 34 -3.50 3.74 12.29
N CYS A 35 -2.69 4.20 13.25
CA CYS A 35 -2.09 3.32 14.27
C CYS A 35 -3.14 2.62 15.12
N ASN A 36 -4.22 3.31 15.48
CA ASN A 36 -5.35 2.70 16.19
C ASN A 36 -6.05 1.65 15.33
N ALA A 37 -6.26 1.91 14.03
CA ALA A 37 -6.83 0.92 13.12
C ALA A 37 -5.92 -0.31 12.93
N MET A 38 -4.59 -0.16 12.94
CA MET A 38 -3.65 -1.31 12.92
C MET A 38 -3.82 -2.19 14.15
N LYS A 39 -3.89 -1.59 15.35
CA LYS A 39 -4.11 -2.33 16.61
C LYS A 39 -5.42 -3.11 16.57
N ARG A 40 -6.50 -2.44 16.19
CA ARG A 40 -7.83 -3.05 16.10
C ARG A 40 -7.90 -4.14 15.03
N ALA A 41 -7.23 -3.98 13.89
CA ALA A 41 -7.15 -5.03 12.87
C ALA A 41 -6.50 -6.30 13.43
N ARG A 42 -5.41 -6.16 14.20
CA ARG A 42 -4.77 -7.31 14.87
C ARG A 42 -5.69 -7.91 15.93
N ASP A 43 -6.19 -7.08 16.84
CA ASP A 43 -6.84 -7.54 18.07
C ASP A 43 -8.28 -8.04 17.82
N GLU A 44 -8.99 -7.45 16.86
CA GLU A 44 -10.42 -7.74 16.60
C GLU A 44 -10.63 -8.60 15.35
N LEU A 45 -9.72 -8.54 14.36
CA LEU A 45 -9.84 -9.28 13.10
C LEU A 45 -8.76 -10.36 12.92
N SER A 46 -7.83 -10.50 13.87
CA SER A 46 -6.65 -11.37 13.75
C SER A 46 -5.87 -11.12 12.46
N PHE A 47 -5.81 -9.85 12.02
CA PHE A 47 -5.22 -9.45 10.75
C PHE A 47 -4.15 -8.38 10.93
N PHE A 48 -2.93 -8.65 10.43
CA PHE A 48 -1.86 -7.66 10.37
C PHE A 48 -2.03 -6.77 9.15
N ALA A 49 -2.53 -5.56 9.36
CA ALA A 49 -2.66 -4.55 8.32
C ALA A 49 -1.37 -3.74 8.15
N ASP A 50 -1.03 -3.40 6.91
CA ASP A 50 -0.02 -2.38 6.60
C ASP A 50 -0.64 -0.96 6.79
N PRO A 51 0.18 0.10 6.89
CA PRO A 51 -0.35 1.46 7.09
C PRO A 51 -1.37 1.90 6.03
N HIS A 52 -1.19 1.53 4.77
CA HIS A 52 -2.13 1.90 3.70
C HIS A 52 -3.48 1.20 3.87
N THR A 53 -3.46 -0.10 4.21
CA THR A 53 -4.67 -0.85 4.52
C THR A 53 -5.38 -0.28 5.76
N SER A 54 -4.64 0.11 6.79
CA SER A 54 -5.21 0.70 8.00
C SER A 54 -5.82 2.09 7.78
N VAL A 55 -5.27 2.89 6.87
CA VAL A 55 -5.93 4.12 6.41
C VAL A 55 -7.30 3.78 5.79
N ALA A 56 -7.39 2.75 4.95
CA ALA A 56 -8.66 2.35 4.34
C ALA A 56 -9.67 1.82 5.38
N LEU A 57 -9.21 1.01 6.35
CA LEU A 57 -10.04 0.53 7.47
C LEU A 57 -10.61 1.69 8.29
N SER A 58 -9.75 2.63 8.69
CA SER A 58 -10.16 3.81 9.47
C SER A 58 -11.10 4.74 8.67
N ALA A 59 -10.79 4.97 7.38
CA ALA A 59 -11.64 5.76 6.50
C ALA A 59 -13.02 5.13 6.32
N ALA A 60 -13.09 3.80 6.20
CA ALA A 60 -14.36 3.11 6.08
C ALA A 60 -15.24 3.32 7.33
N GLU A 61 -14.68 3.15 8.54
CA GLU A 61 -15.41 3.45 9.78
C GLU A 61 -15.87 4.91 9.87
N LYS A 62 -14.99 5.85 9.54
CA LYS A 62 -15.30 7.29 9.55
C LYS A 62 -16.40 7.66 8.55
N LEU A 63 -16.54 6.88 7.49
CA LEU A 63 -17.63 7.01 6.51
C LEU A 63 -18.89 6.23 6.92
N GLY A 64 -18.91 5.57 8.07
CA GLY A 64 -20.08 4.89 8.62
C GLY A 64 -20.19 3.41 8.24
N TYR A 65 -19.13 2.82 7.68
CA TYR A 65 -19.08 1.38 7.47
C TYR A 65 -18.66 0.67 8.77
N ARG A 66 -19.39 -0.38 9.16
CA ARG A 66 -19.15 -1.10 10.42
C ARG A 66 -18.22 -2.28 10.18
N LEU A 67 -16.92 -2.11 10.43
CA LEU A 67 -15.91 -3.15 10.19
C LEU A 67 -15.54 -3.97 11.43
N PHE A 68 -15.65 -3.37 12.60
CA PHE A 68 -15.11 -3.89 13.86
C PHE A 68 -16.20 -4.17 14.91
N GLN A 69 -17.47 -3.98 14.55
CA GLN A 69 -18.57 -4.35 15.44
C GLN A 69 -18.89 -5.84 15.21
N PRO A 70 -19.08 -6.65 16.27
CA PRO A 70 -19.63 -7.98 16.12
C PRO A 70 -20.93 -7.89 15.32
N LEU A 71 -21.12 -8.80 14.36
CA LEU A 71 -22.46 -9.10 13.86
C LEU A 71 -23.21 -9.65 15.08
N GLY A 72 -23.96 -8.78 15.77
CA GLY A 72 -24.69 -9.18 16.96
C GLY A 72 -25.59 -10.37 16.63
N ASP A 73 -25.58 -11.37 17.51
CA ASP A 73 -26.60 -12.40 17.52
C ASP A 73 -27.96 -11.72 17.83
N GLU A 74 -28.87 -11.86 16.87
CA GLU A 74 -30.32 -11.72 16.98
C GLU A 74 -31.01 -10.34 16.96
N GLU A 75 -32.08 -10.35 16.16
CA GLU A 75 -33.39 -9.71 16.35
C GLU A 75 -33.55 -8.18 16.18
N GLU A 76 -34.41 -7.86 15.22
CA GLU A 76 -35.32 -6.71 15.19
C GLU A 76 -34.71 -5.34 15.51
N SER A 77 -33.88 -4.84 14.59
CA SER A 77 -34.03 -3.43 14.23
C SER A 77 -34.24 -3.31 12.72
N SER A 78 -35.46 -2.91 12.38
CA SER A 78 -35.93 -2.59 11.05
C SER A 78 -35.17 -1.39 10.49
N ILE A 79 -33.97 -1.59 9.94
CA ILE A 79 -33.28 -0.73 8.95
C ILE A 79 -32.15 -1.58 8.34
N GLY A 80 -32.30 -1.97 7.06
CA GLY A 80 -31.28 -2.38 6.08
C GLY A 80 -30.09 -3.24 6.54
N THR A 81 -29.85 -4.36 5.84
CA THR A 81 -28.56 -5.07 5.88
C THR A 81 -27.42 -4.07 5.72
N ALA A 82 -26.50 -4.02 6.68
CA ALA A 82 -25.34 -3.14 6.57
C ALA A 82 -24.63 -3.45 5.24
N PRO A 83 -24.26 -2.43 4.44
CA PRO A 83 -23.66 -2.67 3.13
C PRO A 83 -22.35 -3.44 3.31
N VAL A 84 -22.16 -4.49 2.51
CA VAL A 84 -20.91 -5.25 2.44
C VAL A 84 -19.83 -4.33 1.87
N VAL A 85 -18.67 -4.30 2.53
CA VAL A 85 -17.54 -3.46 2.14
C VAL A 85 -16.35 -4.34 1.85
N ALA A 86 -15.74 -4.13 0.68
CA ALA A 86 -14.45 -4.70 0.34
C ALA A 86 -13.36 -3.65 0.61
N ILE A 87 -12.36 -4.00 1.42
CA ILE A 87 -11.19 -3.17 1.69
C ILE A 87 -10.02 -3.73 0.88
N MET A 88 -9.36 -2.86 0.12
CA MET A 88 -8.17 -3.24 -0.65
C MET A 88 -6.94 -3.23 0.26
N ALA A 89 -6.39 -4.42 0.53
CA ALA A 89 -5.09 -4.53 1.18
C ALA A 89 -3.98 -4.27 0.15
N THR A 90 -3.45 -3.05 0.12
CA THR A 90 -2.58 -2.60 -0.99
C THR A 90 -1.12 -3.00 -0.83
N ALA A 91 -0.68 -3.38 0.36
CA ALA A 91 0.67 -3.86 0.60
C ALA A 91 0.74 -4.86 1.75
N SER A 92 1.87 -5.58 1.84
CA SER A 92 2.18 -6.46 2.96
C SER A 92 2.82 -5.66 4.10
N PRO A 93 2.51 -5.94 5.39
CA PRO A 93 3.15 -5.29 6.54
C PRO A 93 4.68 -5.43 6.55
N CYS A 94 5.24 -6.50 5.97
CA CYS A 94 6.69 -6.71 5.89
C CYS A 94 7.47 -5.58 5.20
N LYS A 95 6.80 -4.72 4.42
CA LYS A 95 7.40 -3.56 3.78
C LYS A 95 7.51 -2.33 4.70
N PHE A 96 6.96 -2.39 5.91
CA PHE A 96 6.77 -1.24 6.79
C PHE A 96 7.08 -1.55 8.26
N GLU A 97 8.21 -2.21 8.54
CA GLU A 97 8.65 -2.58 9.89
C GLU A 97 8.53 -1.42 10.89
N GLU A 98 9.05 -0.24 10.55
CA GLU A 98 9.03 0.92 11.44
C GLU A 98 7.60 1.31 11.84
N THR A 99 6.69 1.41 10.87
CA THR A 99 5.30 1.81 11.14
C THR A 99 4.54 0.74 11.92
N VAL A 100 4.75 -0.53 11.58
CA VAL A 100 4.16 -1.66 12.32
C VAL A 100 4.68 -1.67 13.76
N THR A 101 5.96 -1.43 13.97
CA THR A 101 6.58 -1.35 15.30
C THR A 101 6.06 -0.17 16.10
N VAL A 102 5.87 1.00 15.48
CA VAL A 102 5.26 2.18 16.14
C VAL A 102 3.82 1.89 16.58
N ALA A 103 3.03 1.23 15.74
CA ALA A 103 1.63 0.96 16.03
C ALA A 103 1.45 -0.19 17.04
N LEU A 104 2.18 -1.30 16.88
CA LEU A 104 1.94 -2.56 17.60
C LEU A 104 2.99 -2.87 18.68
N GLY A 105 4.06 -2.07 18.75
CA GLY A 105 5.23 -2.33 19.58
C GLY A 105 6.19 -3.34 18.93
N LYS A 106 7.40 -3.46 19.51
CA LYS A 106 8.41 -4.44 19.07
C LYS A 106 7.88 -5.87 19.16
N ASP A 107 7.20 -6.21 20.25
CA ASP A 107 6.57 -7.52 20.43
C ASP A 107 5.52 -7.81 19.35
N GLY A 108 4.77 -6.80 18.91
CA GLY A 108 3.79 -6.95 17.83
C GLY A 108 4.44 -7.17 16.46
N TRP A 109 5.60 -6.55 16.21
CA TRP A 109 6.39 -6.84 15.01
C TRP A 109 6.99 -8.25 15.06
N ASP A 110 7.53 -8.65 16.20
CA ASP A 110 8.13 -9.98 16.36
C ASP A 110 7.09 -11.09 16.16
N ASP A 111 5.88 -10.91 16.71
CA ASP A 111 4.75 -11.82 16.48
C ASP A 111 4.39 -11.94 14.98
N TYR A 112 4.36 -10.81 14.26
CA TYR A 112 4.14 -10.80 12.82
C TYR A 112 5.29 -11.51 12.08
N PHE A 113 6.54 -11.20 12.44
CA PHE A 113 7.75 -11.78 11.83
C PHE A 113 7.76 -13.31 11.94
N GLU A 114 7.42 -13.82 13.12
CA GLU A 114 7.38 -15.26 13.38
C GLU A 114 6.22 -15.95 12.67
N LYS A 115 5.00 -15.38 12.70
CA LYS A 115 3.78 -16.09 12.31
C LYS A 115 3.29 -15.83 10.90
N SER A 116 3.54 -14.64 10.36
CA SER A 116 2.85 -14.12 9.16
C SER A 116 3.77 -13.49 8.12
N PHE A 117 5.04 -13.28 8.43
CA PHE A 117 5.99 -12.70 7.50
C PHE A 117 6.29 -13.69 6.36
N PRO A 118 6.21 -13.26 5.09
CA PRO A 118 6.39 -14.18 3.96
C PRO A 118 7.79 -14.81 3.94
N GLU A 119 7.86 -16.14 3.84
CA GLU A 119 9.14 -16.88 3.85
C GLU A 119 10.09 -16.42 2.74
N ASN A 120 9.58 -16.20 1.52
CA ASN A 120 10.36 -15.68 0.41
C ASN A 120 10.92 -14.27 0.66
N ALA A 121 10.30 -13.49 1.55
CA ALA A 121 10.84 -12.20 1.96
C ALA A 121 11.92 -12.36 3.04
N LYS A 122 11.86 -13.41 3.89
CA LYS A 122 12.93 -13.73 4.85
C LYS A 122 14.20 -14.15 4.12
N ASP A 123 14.06 -15.01 3.10
CA ASP A 123 15.18 -15.43 2.24
C ASP A 123 15.92 -14.23 1.61
N LEU A 124 15.18 -13.16 1.30
CA LEU A 124 15.73 -11.94 0.73
C LEU A 124 16.52 -11.09 1.73
N LEU A 125 16.24 -11.17 3.03
CA LEU A 125 16.93 -10.36 4.05
C LEU A 125 18.43 -10.71 4.15
N ASP A 126 18.76 -11.98 3.91
CA ASP A 126 20.14 -12.48 3.96
C ASP A 126 20.82 -12.49 2.58
N THR A 127 20.10 -12.07 1.53
CA THR A 127 20.66 -12.03 0.18
C THR A 127 21.57 -10.82 0.01
N GLU A 128 22.79 -11.03 -0.48
CA GLU A 128 23.73 -9.94 -0.77
C GLU A 128 23.13 -8.98 -1.81
N GLU A 129 23.06 -7.69 -1.46
CA GLU A 129 22.55 -6.67 -2.36
C GLU A 129 23.54 -6.45 -3.52
N MET A 130 23.02 -6.52 -4.75
CA MET A 130 23.81 -6.15 -5.92
C MET A 130 23.96 -4.62 -5.99
N PRO A 131 25.17 -4.10 -6.27
CA PRO A 131 25.38 -2.67 -6.37
C PRO A 131 24.49 -2.08 -7.50
N PRO A 132 23.92 -0.88 -7.28
CA PRO A 132 23.04 -0.26 -8.26
C PRO A 132 23.81 0.10 -9.53
N THR A 133 23.22 -0.22 -10.68
CA THR A 133 23.74 0.22 -11.99
C THR A 133 23.10 1.54 -12.38
N LEU A 134 23.92 2.58 -12.53
CA LEU A 134 23.47 3.90 -12.95
C LEU A 134 23.52 4.03 -14.48
N TYR A 135 22.35 4.13 -15.11
CA TYR A 135 22.23 4.48 -16.52
C TYR A 135 22.42 5.99 -16.69
N ARG A 136 23.51 6.38 -17.36
CA ARG A 136 23.77 7.78 -17.70
C ARG A 136 23.40 8.04 -19.16
N TRP A 137 22.79 9.19 -19.40
CA TRP A 137 22.61 9.72 -20.76
C TRP A 137 23.74 10.72 -21.01
N ASP A 138 24.64 10.38 -21.91
CA ASP A 138 25.58 11.35 -22.46
C ASP A 138 24.83 12.31 -23.40
N LYS A 139 24.96 13.61 -23.14
CA LYS A 139 24.24 14.67 -23.88
C LYS A 139 24.58 14.69 -25.37
N ASP A 140 25.73 14.12 -25.74
CA ASP A 140 26.19 14.04 -27.12
C ASP A 140 25.66 12.80 -27.88
N MET A 141 24.90 11.93 -27.21
CA MET A 141 24.30 10.75 -27.84
C MET A 141 22.81 10.97 -28.16
N ALA A 142 22.39 10.49 -29.33
CA ALA A 142 20.99 10.40 -29.70
C ALA A 142 20.24 9.43 -28.77
N LEU A 143 18.96 9.71 -28.53
CA LEU A 143 18.11 8.91 -27.64
C LEU A 143 18.11 7.42 -28.02
N ASP A 144 17.98 7.11 -29.31
CA ASP A 144 17.92 5.74 -29.81
C ASP A 144 19.20 4.94 -29.51
N ASP A 145 20.36 5.58 -29.56
CA ASP A 145 21.64 4.93 -29.31
C ASP A 145 21.85 4.69 -27.80
N VAL A 146 21.41 5.64 -26.98
CA VAL A 146 21.45 5.54 -25.51
C VAL A 146 20.53 4.42 -25.02
N GLN A 147 19.32 4.32 -25.59
CA GLN A 147 18.38 3.26 -25.26
C GLN A 147 18.92 1.87 -25.58
N LYS A 148 19.63 1.69 -26.71
CA LYS A 148 20.29 0.41 -27.05
C LYS A 148 21.36 0.03 -26.03
N VAL A 149 22.19 0.99 -25.59
CA VAL A 149 23.22 0.74 -24.57
C VAL A 149 22.56 0.34 -23.24
N TRP A 150 21.52 1.06 -22.83
CA TRP A 150 20.78 0.75 -21.60
C TRP A 150 20.09 -0.62 -21.65
N GLU A 151 19.49 -0.97 -22.80
CA GLU A 151 18.90 -2.28 -23.02
C GLU A 151 19.95 -3.39 -22.92
N HIS A 152 21.10 -3.22 -23.58
CA HIS A 152 22.19 -4.19 -23.54
C HIS A 152 22.67 -4.45 -22.10
N HIS A 153 22.97 -3.39 -21.35
CA HIS A 153 23.38 -3.50 -19.94
C HIS A 153 22.30 -4.16 -19.07
N SER A 154 21.02 -3.81 -19.29
CA SER A 154 19.90 -4.42 -18.56
C SER A 154 19.84 -5.94 -18.80
N ARG A 155 20.04 -6.38 -20.05
CA ARG A 155 20.05 -7.80 -20.41
C ARG A 155 21.22 -8.56 -19.78
N GLU A 156 22.41 -7.96 -19.70
CA GLU A 156 23.56 -8.58 -19.05
C GLU A 156 23.34 -8.76 -17.53
N ILE A 157 22.74 -7.76 -16.86
CA ILE A 157 22.36 -7.88 -15.44
C ILE A 157 21.38 -9.03 -15.22
N ILE A 158 20.37 -9.14 -16.10
CA ILE A 158 19.37 -10.23 -16.03
C ILE A 158 20.05 -11.59 -16.25
N ARG A 159 20.91 -11.72 -17.26
CA ARG A 159 21.65 -12.97 -17.54
C ARG A 159 22.50 -13.41 -16.36
N THR A 160 23.28 -12.48 -15.81
CA THR A 160 24.17 -12.76 -14.68
C THR A 160 23.40 -13.27 -13.45
N LYS A 161 22.18 -12.76 -13.22
CA LYS A 161 21.31 -13.25 -12.15
C LYS A 161 20.83 -14.68 -12.34
N PHE A 162 20.54 -15.09 -13.58
CA PHE A 162 20.02 -16.43 -13.85
C PHE A 162 21.12 -17.50 -13.90
N ASP A 163 22.35 -17.14 -14.25
CA ASP A 163 23.48 -18.10 -14.27
C ASP A 163 24.00 -18.43 -12.85
N CYS A 164 23.82 -17.53 -11.87
CA CYS A 164 24.19 -17.78 -10.47
C CYS A 164 23.19 -18.66 -9.69
N GLN A 165 22.00 -18.97 -10.24
CA GLN A 165 20.96 -19.75 -9.55
C GLN A 165 20.87 -21.22 -10.03
N VAL A 166 21.80 -21.69 -10.87
CA VAL A 166 21.84 -23.08 -11.40
C VAL A 166 23.01 -23.90 -10.82
N GLY A 167 23.59 -23.46 -9.70
CA GLY A 167 24.72 -24.12 -9.02
C GLY A 167 24.30 -24.87 -7.75
#